data_AF-A0A728MJ52-F1
#
_entry.id   AF-A0A728MJ52-F1
#
_cell.length_a   1.000
_cell.length_b   1.000
_cell.length_c   1.000
_cell.angle_alpha   90.00
_cell.angle_beta   90.00
_cell.angle_gamma   90.00
#
_symmetry.space_group_name_H-M   'P 1'
#
loop_
_entity.id
_entity.type
_entity.pdbx_description
1 polymer ?
#
loop_
_entity_poly.entity_id
_entity_poly.type
_entity_poly.pdbx_seq_one_letter_code
_entity_poly.pdbx_strand_id
1 'polypeptide(L)'
;PVTTLPTLLRPGEIEYNVAAGRKSSNYQLKKPFRDGESGTFWMGSVGYGFDSTTLNAASILHGKYQAGGVSVTQALGGFGAVSAGMNLSQAKYDNGDNKRGHSVSAKYAKSFSDSSDLQLLAYRYQSKGYVEFADFYSTDRYTRYNTKSRYEMRLSQRLGNSNLNLAGWQEDYWWMKGKATGGDVSLSTTILDGVSVFLNGSYSKRPYLDKPDYSTSLSFSIPFTLGGVRHYSSTGLSYSSSGRMGMNSGVSASPTDRLSYGLNTNLSDKGDRSLNGNLSYGFDAIQTNMMLSQGRDNTTVSGSVSGTILGTADSGLMMTKETGNTLGVARIPGVKGVRINGSAPTNSKGYTVVNLSDYSLNRVSVDMENVPDDLELQTTSFNV
;
A
#
# COMPACT_ATOMS: atom_id res chain seq x y z
N PRO A 1 13.42 11.57 -18.98
CA PRO A 1 12.17 11.31 -18.22
C PRO A 1 11.09 10.61 -19.06
N VAL A 2 10.68 9.41 -18.65
CA VAL A 2 9.53 8.69 -19.21
C VAL A 2 8.36 8.90 -18.26
N THR A 3 7.23 9.37 -18.79
CA THR A 3 6.00 9.53 -18.00
C THR A 3 5.07 8.37 -18.31
N THR A 4 4.60 7.68 -17.27
CA THR A 4 3.65 6.57 -17.40
C THR A 4 2.37 6.87 -16.64
N LEU A 5 1.23 6.48 -17.21
CA LEU A 5 -0.01 6.31 -16.47
C LEU A 5 -0.22 4.82 -16.21
N PRO A 6 -0.92 4.42 -15.13
CA PRO A 6 -1.21 3.00 -14.86
C PRO A 6 -1.94 2.26 -15.99
N THR A 7 -2.53 2.98 -16.95
CA THR A 7 -3.27 2.44 -18.09
C THR A 7 -2.47 2.45 -19.40
N LEU A 8 -1.18 2.78 -19.35
CA LEU A 8 -0.27 2.79 -20.50
C LEU A 8 0.46 1.44 -20.59
N LEU A 9 0.32 0.75 -21.71
CA LEU A 9 1.00 -0.50 -22.04
C LEU A 9 2.13 -0.23 -23.05
N ARG A 10 3.18 -1.06 -23.04
CA ARG A 10 4.24 -0.94 -24.06
C ARG A 10 3.73 -1.41 -25.43
N PRO A 11 4.37 -0.98 -26.53
CA PRO A 11 3.98 -1.42 -27.87
C PRO A 11 4.01 -2.95 -28.00
N GLY A 12 2.90 -3.52 -28.49
CA GLY A 12 2.70 -4.97 -28.64
C GLY A 12 2.27 -5.70 -27.37
N GLU A 13 2.24 -5.05 -26.20
CA GLU A 13 1.75 -5.66 -24.96
C GLU A 13 0.21 -5.72 -24.96
N ILE A 14 -0.30 -6.86 -24.48
CA ILE A 14 -1.72 -7.11 -24.26
C ILE A 14 -1.92 -7.42 -22.79
N GLU A 15 -2.76 -6.64 -22.13
CA GLU A 15 -3.22 -6.91 -20.77
C GLU A 15 -4.69 -7.31 -20.83
N TYR A 16 -5.05 -8.43 -20.21
CA TYR A 16 -6.44 -8.87 -20.13
C TYR A 16 -6.78 -9.44 -18.76
N ASN A 17 -8.03 -9.26 -18.34
CA ASN A 17 -8.56 -9.84 -17.12
C ASN A 17 -9.96 -10.36 -17.41
N VAL A 18 -10.26 -11.59 -16.99
CA VAL A 18 -11.59 -12.17 -17.09
C VAL A 18 -11.92 -12.83 -15.76
N ALA A 19 -13.08 -12.51 -15.21
CA ALA A 19 -13.58 -13.13 -14.00
C ALA A 19 -15.08 -13.42 -14.12
N ALA A 20 -15.51 -14.55 -13.54
CA ALA A 20 -16.91 -14.89 -13.41
C ALA A 20 -17.17 -15.45 -12.02
N GLY A 21 -18.29 -15.09 -11.42
CA GLY A 21 -18.59 -15.51 -10.06
C GLY A 21 -19.81 -14.81 -9.49
N ARG A 22 -19.93 -14.83 -8.16
CA ARG A 22 -21.01 -14.14 -7.45
C ARG A 22 -20.41 -13.02 -6.62
N LYS A 23 -21.08 -11.87 -6.61
CA LYS A 23 -20.71 -10.76 -5.75
C LYS A 23 -20.98 -11.13 -4.29
N SER A 24 -20.03 -10.86 -3.41
CA SER A 24 -20.14 -11.11 -1.98
C SER A 24 -19.52 -9.94 -1.23
N SER A 25 -20.35 -9.13 -0.57
CA SER A 25 -19.90 -8.06 0.32
C SER A 25 -20.03 -8.44 1.81
N ASN A 26 -20.41 -9.68 2.13
CA ASN A 26 -20.65 -10.10 3.51
C ASN A 26 -19.41 -10.75 4.14
N TYR A 27 -19.11 -10.34 5.37
CA TYR A 27 -18.03 -10.94 6.17
C TYR A 27 -18.48 -12.21 6.91
N GLN A 28 -19.78 -12.50 6.91
CA GLN A 28 -20.32 -13.71 7.55
C GLN A 28 -20.21 -14.93 6.63
N LEU A 29 -19.28 -15.82 6.94
CA LEU A 29 -19.06 -17.09 6.22
C LEU A 29 -20.32 -17.96 6.09
N LYS A 30 -21.26 -17.89 7.04
CA LYS A 30 -22.51 -18.68 7.02
C LYS A 30 -23.56 -18.14 6.05
N LYS A 31 -23.45 -16.88 5.63
CA LYS A 31 -24.36 -16.21 4.69
C LYS A 31 -23.55 -15.30 3.76
N PRO A 32 -22.67 -15.86 2.92
CA PRO A 32 -21.72 -15.06 2.15
C PRO A 32 -22.41 -14.09 1.18
N PHE A 33 -23.62 -14.39 0.73
CA PHE A 33 -24.36 -13.58 -0.24
C PHE A 33 -25.56 -12.90 0.41
N ARG A 34 -25.72 -11.59 0.18
CA ARG A 34 -26.92 -10.84 0.57
C ARG A 34 -28.02 -11.00 -0.47
N ASP A 35 -29.29 -10.78 -0.08
CA ASP A 35 -30.45 -10.92 -0.97
C ASP A 35 -30.37 -10.02 -2.22
N GLY A 36 -29.69 -8.87 -2.11
CA GLY A 36 -29.43 -7.93 -3.22
C GLY A 36 -28.18 -8.23 -4.08
N GLU A 37 -27.44 -9.29 -3.76
CA GLU A 37 -26.24 -9.74 -4.50
C GLU A 37 -26.49 -11.08 -5.23
N SER A 38 -27.76 -11.40 -5.44
CA SER A 38 -28.16 -12.60 -6.15
C SER A 38 -27.83 -12.50 -7.64
N GLY A 39 -27.24 -13.57 -8.17
CA GLY A 39 -26.86 -13.70 -9.57
C GLY A 39 -25.36 -13.88 -9.78
N THR A 40 -25.03 -14.43 -10.94
CA THR A 40 -23.65 -14.55 -11.42
C THR A 40 -23.31 -13.32 -12.24
N PHE A 41 -22.12 -12.78 -12.05
CA PHE A 41 -21.55 -11.78 -12.92
C PHE A 41 -20.45 -12.40 -13.79
N TRP A 42 -20.26 -11.80 -14.95
CA TRP A 42 -19.07 -11.94 -15.78
C TRP A 42 -18.46 -10.55 -15.95
N MET A 43 -17.14 -10.45 -15.82
CA MET A 43 -16.40 -9.23 -16.16
C MET A 43 -15.21 -9.57 -17.04
N GLY A 44 -14.93 -8.69 -17.97
CA GLY A 44 -13.79 -8.81 -18.87
C GLY A 44 -13.21 -7.43 -19.16
N SER A 45 -11.88 -7.34 -19.20
CA SER A 45 -11.16 -6.18 -19.70
C SER A 45 -10.02 -6.60 -20.62
N VAL A 46 -9.74 -5.78 -21.62
CA VAL A 46 -8.62 -5.95 -22.54
C VAL A 46 -8.00 -4.59 -22.84
N GLY A 47 -6.69 -4.53 -22.78
CA GLY A 47 -5.86 -3.40 -23.16
C GLY A 47 -4.85 -3.82 -24.23
N TYR A 48 -4.61 -2.97 -25.21
CA TYR A 48 -3.60 -3.18 -26.25
C TYR A 48 -2.71 -1.94 -26.38
N GLY A 49 -1.40 -2.14 -26.29
CA GLY A 49 -0.39 -1.10 -26.50
C GLY A 49 0.03 -0.98 -27.97
N PHE A 50 -0.24 0.16 -28.59
CA PHE A 50 0.40 0.63 -29.82
C PHE A 50 1.64 1.47 -29.48
N ASP A 51 2.33 1.99 -30.49
CA ASP A 51 3.62 2.72 -30.34
C ASP A 51 3.60 3.82 -29.28
N SER A 52 2.54 4.64 -29.26
CA SER A 52 2.38 5.75 -28.30
C SER A 52 0.99 5.81 -27.67
N THR A 53 0.14 4.84 -27.99
CA THR A 53 -1.28 4.84 -27.63
C THR A 53 -1.64 3.50 -27.01
N THR A 54 -2.40 3.50 -25.93
CA THR A 54 -3.01 2.30 -25.38
C THR A 54 -4.51 2.44 -25.45
N LEU A 55 -5.19 1.45 -26.05
CA LEU A 55 -6.64 1.35 -26.04
C LEU A 55 -7.05 0.31 -25.00
N ASN A 56 -8.01 0.65 -24.15
CA ASN A 56 -8.59 -0.25 -23.17
C ASN A 56 -10.09 -0.34 -23.37
N ALA A 57 -10.65 -1.53 -23.20
CA ALA A 57 -12.07 -1.79 -23.15
C ALA A 57 -12.39 -2.71 -21.96
N ALA A 58 -13.53 -2.48 -21.31
CA ALA A 58 -13.99 -3.31 -20.21
C ALA A 58 -15.51 -3.47 -20.25
N SER A 59 -16.01 -4.60 -19.76
CA SER A 59 -17.44 -4.86 -19.62
C SER A 59 -17.74 -5.70 -18.38
N ILE A 60 -18.89 -5.45 -17.79
CA ILE A 60 -19.46 -6.22 -16.69
C ILE A 60 -20.90 -6.59 -17.06
N LEU A 61 -21.22 -7.87 -16.97
CA LEU A 61 -22.54 -8.42 -17.26
C LEU A 61 -23.08 -9.17 -16.04
N HIS A 62 -24.29 -8.84 -15.63
CA HIS A 62 -25.04 -9.45 -14.54
C HIS A 62 -26.53 -9.41 -14.89
N GLY A 63 -27.34 -10.33 -14.36
CA GLY A 63 -28.77 -10.44 -14.75
C GLY A 63 -29.58 -9.14 -14.59
N LYS A 64 -29.19 -8.28 -13.63
CA LYS A 64 -29.81 -6.97 -13.36
C LYS A 64 -28.88 -5.77 -13.59
N TYR A 65 -27.66 -5.99 -14.07
CA TYR A 65 -26.68 -4.91 -14.25
C TYR A 65 -25.80 -5.15 -15.48
N GLN A 66 -25.60 -4.11 -16.29
CA GLN A 66 -24.73 -4.14 -17.45
C GLN A 66 -23.89 -2.88 -17.47
N ALA A 67 -22.59 -3.02 -17.69
CA ALA A 67 -21.70 -1.90 -17.91
C ALA A 67 -20.69 -2.19 -19.02
N GLY A 68 -20.27 -1.13 -19.69
CA GLY A 68 -19.27 -1.17 -20.74
C GLY A 68 -18.50 0.14 -20.75
N GLY A 69 -17.21 0.08 -21.05
CA GLY A 69 -16.37 1.26 -21.05
C GLY A 69 -15.17 1.11 -21.96
N VAL A 70 -14.69 2.27 -22.42
CA VAL A 70 -13.48 2.39 -23.24
C VAL A 70 -12.61 3.52 -22.73
N SER A 71 -11.30 3.37 -22.85
CA SER A 71 -10.36 4.46 -22.59
C SER A 71 -9.19 4.44 -23.55
N VAL A 72 -8.64 5.62 -23.80
CA VAL A 72 -7.46 5.85 -24.62
C VAL A 72 -6.42 6.52 -23.75
N THR A 73 -5.22 5.96 -23.70
CA THR A 73 -4.06 6.56 -23.03
C THR A 73 -3.02 6.89 -24.10
N GLN A 74 -2.59 8.14 -24.17
CA GLN A 74 -1.60 8.61 -25.13
C GLN A 74 -0.35 9.09 -24.39
N ALA A 75 0.79 8.50 -24.73
CA ALA A 75 2.10 9.03 -24.38
C ALA A 75 2.42 10.20 -25.33
N LEU A 76 2.73 11.36 -24.75
CA LEU A 76 3.05 12.60 -25.48
C LEU A 76 4.55 12.94 -25.39
N GLY A 77 5.40 11.95 -25.08
CA GLY A 77 6.83 12.15 -24.87
C GLY A 77 7.11 13.16 -23.75
N GLY A 78 7.88 14.21 -24.06
CA GLY A 78 8.25 15.26 -23.09
C GLY A 78 7.07 16.09 -22.54
N PHE A 79 5.89 15.99 -23.15
CA PHE A 79 4.68 16.63 -22.65
C PHE A 79 3.93 15.80 -21.60
N GLY A 80 4.38 14.58 -21.31
CA GLY A 80 3.77 13.70 -20.32
C GLY A 80 2.88 12.63 -20.96
N ALA A 81 1.86 12.19 -20.24
CA ALA A 81 0.88 11.21 -20.72
C ALA A 81 -0.53 11.67 -20.35
N VAL A 82 -1.47 11.52 -21.28
CA VAL A 82 -2.90 11.82 -21.09
C VAL A 82 -3.71 10.55 -21.20
N SER A 83 -4.79 10.42 -20.44
CA SER A 83 -5.77 9.37 -20.60
C SER A 83 -7.17 9.94 -20.54
N ALA A 84 -8.05 9.48 -21.42
CA ALA A 84 -9.45 9.82 -21.43
C ALA A 84 -10.28 8.55 -21.55
N GLY A 85 -11.38 8.47 -20.81
CA GLY A 85 -12.24 7.28 -20.79
C GLY A 85 -13.70 7.60 -20.56
N MET A 86 -14.55 6.70 -21.02
CA MET A 86 -16.00 6.78 -20.87
C MET A 86 -16.55 5.41 -20.50
N ASN A 87 -17.41 5.37 -19.48
CA ASN A 87 -18.13 4.19 -19.04
C ASN A 87 -19.63 4.45 -19.11
N LEU A 88 -20.39 3.42 -19.48
CA LEU A 88 -21.84 3.39 -19.49
C LEU A 88 -22.31 2.30 -18.53
N SER A 89 -23.38 2.57 -17.79
CA SER A 89 -23.99 1.60 -16.88
C SER A 89 -25.52 1.60 -17.02
N GLN A 90 -26.11 0.41 -16.94
CA GLN A 90 -27.54 0.20 -16.77
C GLN A 90 -27.78 -0.76 -15.60
N ALA A 91 -28.55 -0.32 -14.61
CA ALA A 91 -28.89 -1.07 -13.41
C ALA A 91 -30.41 -1.16 -13.21
N LYS A 92 -30.93 -2.37 -12.97
CA LYS A 92 -32.34 -2.65 -12.69
C LYS A 92 -32.51 -3.04 -11.22
N TYR A 93 -33.43 -2.40 -10.52
CA TYR A 93 -33.72 -2.63 -9.11
C TYR A 93 -35.04 -3.37 -8.92
N ASP A 94 -35.18 -4.04 -7.78
CA ASP A 94 -36.33 -4.89 -7.46
C ASP A 94 -37.61 -4.10 -7.20
N ASN A 95 -37.47 -2.79 -6.93
CA ASN A 95 -38.59 -1.85 -6.83
C ASN A 95 -39.10 -1.39 -8.22
N GLY A 96 -38.55 -1.88 -9.32
CA GLY A 96 -38.90 -1.49 -10.68
C GLY A 96 -38.09 -0.32 -11.24
N ASP A 97 -37.22 0.31 -10.45
CA ASP A 97 -36.38 1.41 -10.92
C ASP A 97 -35.32 0.91 -11.92
N ASN A 98 -35.09 1.71 -12.95
CA ASN A 98 -34.04 1.48 -13.94
C ASN A 98 -33.14 2.72 -14.01
N LYS A 99 -31.87 2.57 -13.63
CA LYS A 99 -30.87 3.64 -13.68
C LYS A 99 -29.99 3.44 -14.89
N ARG A 100 -29.87 4.48 -15.69
CA ARG A 100 -28.93 4.57 -16.81
C ARG A 100 -28.07 5.80 -16.63
N GLY A 101 -26.79 5.65 -16.86
CA GLY A 101 -25.87 6.77 -16.77
C GLY A 101 -24.54 6.48 -17.40
N HIS A 102 -23.74 7.53 -17.45
CA HIS A 102 -22.39 7.53 -17.95
C HIS A 102 -21.43 8.13 -16.93
N SER A 103 -20.17 7.75 -17.05
CA SER A 103 -19.03 8.37 -16.38
C SER A 103 -17.98 8.73 -17.41
N VAL A 104 -17.36 9.89 -17.27
CA VAL A 104 -16.20 10.29 -18.07
C VAL A 104 -15.04 10.57 -17.14
N SER A 105 -13.83 10.23 -17.57
CA SER A 105 -12.61 10.48 -16.81
C SER A 105 -11.51 11.01 -17.69
N ALA A 106 -10.73 11.94 -17.17
CA ALA A 106 -9.49 12.42 -17.77
C ALA A 106 -8.36 12.32 -16.74
N LYS A 107 -7.19 11.86 -17.16
CA LYS A 107 -5.98 11.79 -16.34
C LYS A 107 -4.82 12.39 -17.09
N TYR A 108 -3.91 13.02 -16.36
CA TYR A 108 -2.66 13.54 -16.87
C TYR A 108 -1.55 13.24 -15.88
N ALA A 109 -0.40 12.81 -16.38
CA ALA A 109 0.83 12.71 -15.61
C ALA A 109 1.94 13.41 -16.40
N LYS A 110 2.95 13.91 -15.69
CA LYS A 110 4.17 14.45 -16.30
C LYS A 110 5.35 14.37 -15.34
N SER A 111 6.42 13.73 -15.79
CA SER A 111 7.75 13.90 -15.22
C SER A 111 8.40 15.14 -15.84
N PHE A 112 8.60 16.20 -15.04
CA PHE A 112 9.19 17.46 -15.51
C PHE A 112 10.72 17.39 -15.58
N SER A 113 11.33 16.67 -14.64
CA SER A 113 12.77 16.42 -14.55
C SER A 113 12.99 15.15 -13.73
N ASP A 114 14.24 14.71 -13.56
CA ASP A 114 14.60 13.59 -12.67
C ASP A 114 14.31 13.89 -11.17
N SER A 115 13.83 15.10 -10.88
CA SER A 115 13.63 15.62 -9.53
C SER A 115 12.21 16.17 -9.30
N SER A 116 11.35 16.22 -10.31
CA SER A 116 10.03 16.85 -10.21
C SER A 116 9.02 16.05 -11.02
N ASP A 117 8.12 15.36 -10.33
CA ASP A 117 7.13 14.46 -10.92
C ASP A 117 5.71 14.86 -10.52
N LEU A 118 4.95 15.36 -11.49
CA LEU A 118 3.49 15.40 -11.37
C LEU A 118 2.96 14.00 -11.65
N GLN A 119 2.82 13.24 -10.57
CA GLN A 119 2.40 11.85 -10.63
C GLN A 119 1.00 11.70 -11.23
N LEU A 120 0.06 12.58 -10.85
CA LEU A 120 -1.32 12.48 -11.35
C LEU A 120 -2.10 13.78 -11.16
N LEU A 121 -2.74 14.24 -12.24
CA LEU A 121 -3.95 15.05 -12.21
C LEU A 121 -5.08 14.19 -12.77
N ALA A 122 -6.15 14.00 -12.00
CA ALA A 122 -7.29 13.21 -12.42
C ALA A 122 -8.59 13.99 -12.22
N TYR A 123 -9.46 13.86 -13.20
CA TYR A 123 -10.83 14.34 -13.15
C TYR A 123 -11.77 13.20 -13.54
N ARG A 124 -12.82 13.00 -12.74
CA ARG A 124 -13.88 12.06 -13.04
C ARG A 124 -15.23 12.74 -12.85
N TYR A 125 -16.12 12.58 -13.82
CA TYR A 125 -17.52 12.97 -13.72
C TYR A 125 -18.41 11.74 -13.83
N GLN A 126 -19.50 11.72 -13.07
CA GLN A 126 -20.51 10.69 -13.06
C GLN A 126 -21.88 11.34 -13.13
N SER A 127 -22.65 10.98 -14.16
CA SER A 127 -24.05 11.41 -14.27
C SER A 127 -24.89 10.86 -13.12
N LYS A 128 -26.01 11.52 -12.79
CA LYS A 128 -26.86 11.14 -11.65
C LYS A 128 -27.35 9.68 -11.70
N GLY A 129 -27.51 9.11 -12.88
CA GLY A 129 -27.98 7.73 -13.09
C GLY A 129 -26.86 6.70 -13.29
N TYR A 130 -25.59 7.10 -13.19
CA TYR A 130 -24.47 6.16 -13.26
C TYR A 130 -24.34 5.42 -11.92
N VAL A 131 -24.13 4.11 -12.00
CA VAL A 131 -24.00 3.23 -10.83
C VAL A 131 -22.81 2.33 -11.04
N GLU A 132 -21.85 2.33 -10.12
CA GLU A 132 -20.73 1.38 -10.13
C GLU A 132 -21.21 -0.01 -9.67
N PHE A 133 -20.68 -1.08 -10.29
CA PHE A 133 -21.09 -2.44 -9.93
C PHE A 133 -20.78 -2.80 -8.46
N ALA A 134 -19.70 -2.22 -7.91
CA ALA A 134 -19.34 -2.36 -6.50
C ALA A 134 -20.45 -1.83 -5.56
N ASP A 135 -21.13 -0.76 -5.96
CA ASP A 135 -22.21 -0.13 -5.19
C ASP A 135 -23.60 -0.66 -5.57
N PHE A 136 -23.70 -1.53 -6.59
CA PHE A 136 -24.98 -2.06 -7.04
C PHE A 136 -25.49 -3.20 -6.12
N TYR A 137 -26.65 -2.99 -5.52
CA TYR A 137 -27.45 -4.02 -4.84
C TYR A 137 -28.89 -3.95 -5.36
N SER A 138 -29.46 -5.07 -5.82
CA SER A 138 -30.77 -5.04 -6.49
C SER A 138 -31.92 -4.59 -5.57
N THR A 139 -31.77 -4.80 -4.26
CA THR A 139 -32.75 -4.46 -3.23
C THR A 139 -32.70 -3.00 -2.78
N ASP A 140 -31.69 -2.22 -3.21
CA ASP A 140 -31.53 -0.84 -2.75
C ASP A 140 -32.65 0.05 -3.28
N ARG A 141 -33.41 0.66 -2.36
CA ARG A 141 -34.48 1.60 -2.69
C ARG A 141 -33.98 3.02 -3.00
N TYR A 142 -32.79 3.37 -2.52
CA TYR A 142 -32.20 4.70 -2.68
C TYR A 142 -30.68 4.60 -2.80
N THR A 143 -30.14 4.82 -4.00
CA THR A 143 -28.70 5.01 -4.19
C THR A 143 -28.30 6.38 -3.62
N ARG A 144 -28.04 6.46 -2.31
CA ARG A 144 -27.74 7.74 -1.64
C ARG A 144 -26.33 8.27 -1.95
N TYR A 145 -25.42 7.46 -2.44
CA TYR A 145 -23.99 7.82 -2.53
C TYR A 145 -23.50 7.96 -3.97
N ASN A 146 -24.16 8.75 -4.80
CA ASN A 146 -23.64 9.06 -6.13
C ASN A 146 -22.68 10.27 -6.08
N THR A 147 -21.41 10.00 -6.33
CA THR A 147 -20.46 11.06 -6.62
C THR A 147 -20.84 11.71 -7.95
N LYS A 148 -20.70 13.03 -8.02
CA LYS A 148 -20.96 13.83 -9.23
C LYS A 148 -19.67 14.08 -9.98
N SER A 149 -18.68 14.60 -9.26
CA SER A 149 -17.37 14.87 -9.81
C SER A 149 -16.30 14.69 -8.74
N ARG A 150 -15.12 14.26 -9.17
CA ARG A 150 -13.94 14.14 -8.33
C ARG A 150 -12.73 14.68 -9.08
N TYR A 151 -11.99 15.56 -8.42
CA TYR A 151 -10.71 16.08 -8.84
C TYR A 151 -9.65 15.53 -7.90
N GLU A 152 -8.52 15.09 -8.42
CA GLU A 152 -7.37 14.62 -7.64
C GLU A 152 -6.08 15.17 -8.23
N MET A 153 -5.14 15.51 -7.37
CA MET A 153 -3.80 15.95 -7.71
C MET A 153 -2.79 15.27 -6.80
N ARG A 154 -1.68 14.81 -7.38
CA ARG A 154 -0.48 14.34 -6.68
C ARG A 154 0.77 14.86 -7.36
N LEU A 155 1.61 15.52 -6.59
CA LEU A 155 2.89 16.08 -6.99
C LEU A 155 3.95 15.58 -6.01
N SER A 156 5.08 15.10 -6.55
CA SER A 156 6.26 14.72 -5.79
C SER A 156 7.46 15.45 -6.37
N GLN A 157 8.25 16.08 -5.52
CA GLN A 157 9.39 16.88 -5.92
C GLN A 157 10.57 16.60 -4.99
N ARG A 158 11.64 16.04 -5.56
CA ARG A 158 12.93 15.90 -4.94
C ARG A 158 13.75 17.18 -5.13
N LEU A 159 14.26 17.73 -4.04
CA LEU A 159 15.07 18.94 -3.98
C LEU A 159 16.39 18.61 -3.26
N GLY A 160 17.32 17.97 -3.98
CA GLY A 160 18.58 17.49 -3.40
C GLY A 160 18.35 16.45 -2.30
N ASN A 161 18.65 16.82 -1.06
CA ASN A 161 18.43 16.01 0.15
C ASN A 161 17.02 16.13 0.72
N SER A 162 16.13 16.87 0.04
CA SER A 162 14.75 17.08 0.47
C SER A 162 13.78 16.41 -0.49
N ASN A 163 12.64 15.98 0.02
CA ASN A 163 11.55 15.41 -0.75
C ASN A 163 10.22 16.04 -0.29
N LEU A 164 9.54 16.72 -1.21
CA LEU A 164 8.25 17.34 -1.03
C LEU A 164 7.19 16.48 -1.72
N ASN A 165 6.14 16.08 -1.01
CA ASN A 165 4.95 15.48 -1.60
C ASN A 165 3.74 16.35 -1.29
N LEU A 166 2.87 16.51 -2.28
CA LEU A 166 1.63 17.25 -2.20
C LEU A 166 0.54 16.39 -2.82
N ALA A 167 -0.54 16.16 -2.07
CA ALA A 167 -1.73 15.52 -2.60
C ALA A 167 -2.97 16.32 -2.23
N GLY A 168 -3.95 16.34 -3.12
CA GLY A 168 -5.18 17.08 -2.92
C GLY A 168 -6.33 16.49 -3.71
N TRP A 169 -7.54 16.63 -3.18
CA TRP A 169 -8.74 16.15 -3.84
C TRP A 169 -9.97 17.00 -3.49
N GLN A 170 -10.93 17.02 -4.40
CA GLN A 170 -12.24 17.62 -4.20
C GLN A 170 -13.30 16.70 -4.82
N GLU A 171 -14.37 16.44 -4.07
CA GLU A 171 -15.47 15.58 -4.48
C GLU A 171 -16.81 16.29 -4.27
N ASP A 172 -17.64 16.26 -5.31
CA ASP A 172 -19.00 16.78 -5.33
C ASP A 172 -19.99 15.61 -5.37
N TYR A 173 -21.19 15.81 -4.81
CA TYR A 173 -22.25 14.80 -4.80
C TYR A 173 -23.54 15.36 -5.40
N TRP A 174 -24.41 14.51 -5.94
CA TRP A 174 -25.71 14.97 -6.47
C TRP A 174 -26.77 15.21 -5.39
N TRP A 175 -26.67 14.50 -4.26
CA TRP A 175 -27.69 14.48 -3.22
C TRP A 175 -27.47 15.51 -2.10
N MET A 176 -26.30 16.16 -2.09
CA MET A 176 -25.91 17.10 -1.03
C MET A 176 -25.37 18.40 -1.64
N LYS A 177 -25.72 19.53 -1.00
CA LYS A 177 -25.10 20.82 -1.28
C LYS A 177 -23.79 20.93 -0.51
N GLY A 178 -22.73 21.37 -1.19
CA GLY A 178 -21.39 21.48 -0.62
C GLY A 178 -20.42 20.50 -1.27
N LYS A 179 -19.13 20.64 -0.92
CA LYS A 179 -18.04 19.84 -1.48
C LYS A 179 -17.28 19.14 -0.37
N ALA A 180 -16.87 17.91 -0.61
CA ALA A 180 -15.84 17.27 0.20
C ALA A 180 -14.48 17.65 -0.38
N THR A 181 -13.55 18.08 0.45
CA THR A 181 -12.21 18.51 0.02
C THR A 181 -11.20 17.99 1.01
N GLY A 182 -10.04 17.57 0.54
CA GLY A 182 -8.94 17.25 1.42
C GLY A 182 -7.61 17.27 0.70
N GLY A 183 -6.54 17.17 1.47
CA GLY A 183 -5.20 17.14 0.95
C GLY A 183 -4.16 17.02 2.05
N ASP A 184 -2.96 16.72 1.63
CA ASP A 184 -1.80 16.56 2.49
C ASP A 184 -0.56 17.14 1.83
N VAL A 185 0.35 17.60 2.68
CA VAL A 185 1.68 18.06 2.33
C VAL A 185 2.67 17.36 3.25
N SER A 186 3.73 16.79 2.69
CA SER A 186 4.83 16.23 3.46
C SER A 186 6.16 16.72 2.89
N LEU A 187 7.04 17.20 3.75
CA LEU A 187 8.41 17.56 3.41
C LEU A 187 9.34 16.77 4.32
N SER A 188 10.22 15.96 3.74
CA SER A 188 11.30 15.29 4.46
C SER A 188 12.64 15.81 3.97
N THR A 189 13.54 16.22 4.85
CA THR A 189 14.88 16.67 4.47
C THR A 189 15.94 16.12 5.40
N THR A 190 17.12 15.80 4.87
CA THR A 190 18.28 15.43 5.67
C THR A 190 19.26 16.59 5.73
N ILE A 191 19.52 17.05 6.96
CA ILE A 191 20.46 18.13 7.29
C ILE A 191 21.60 17.59 8.17
N LEU A 192 22.70 18.33 8.27
CA LEU A 192 23.80 18.10 9.22
C LEU A 192 24.24 16.62 9.33
N ASP A 193 24.68 16.02 8.22
CA ASP A 193 25.24 14.66 8.14
C ASP A 193 24.43 13.57 8.86
N GLY A 194 23.11 13.58 8.67
CA GLY A 194 22.23 12.45 9.01
C GLY A 194 20.99 12.80 9.83
N VAL A 195 20.81 14.06 10.24
CA VAL A 195 19.59 14.49 10.94
C VAL A 195 18.44 14.58 9.93
N SER A 196 17.39 13.79 10.14
CA SER A 196 16.21 13.82 9.28
C SER A 196 15.12 14.69 9.91
N VAL A 197 14.58 15.63 9.14
CA VAL A 197 13.48 16.52 9.53
C VAL A 197 12.27 16.20 8.67
N PHE A 198 11.11 15.99 9.31
CA PHE A 198 9.84 15.71 8.65
C PHE A 198 8.80 16.74 9.06
N LEU A 199 8.24 17.43 8.07
CA LEU A 199 7.10 18.32 8.23
C LEU A 199 5.92 17.70 7.49
N ASN A 200 4.79 17.50 8.17
CA ASN A 200 3.57 17.00 7.55
C ASN A 200 2.40 17.93 7.87
N GLY A 201 1.47 18.08 6.94
CA GLY A 201 0.22 18.80 7.10
C GLY A 201 -0.90 18.06 6.40
N SER A 202 -2.08 18.04 6.98
CA SER A 202 -3.27 17.45 6.36
C SER A 202 -4.50 18.30 6.64
N TYR A 203 -5.42 18.29 5.69
CA TYR A 203 -6.70 18.99 5.75
C TYR A 203 -7.78 18.10 5.14
N SER A 204 -8.95 18.05 5.78
CA SER A 204 -10.12 17.35 5.27
C SER A 204 -11.38 18.03 5.78
N LYS A 205 -12.29 18.34 4.86
CA LYS A 205 -13.61 18.85 5.16
C LYS A 205 -14.63 18.05 4.38
N ARG A 206 -15.67 17.56 5.08
CA ARG A 206 -16.80 16.90 4.45
C ARG A 206 -18.03 17.81 4.54
N PRO A 207 -18.93 17.79 3.55
CA PRO A 207 -20.06 18.72 3.48
C PRO A 207 -21.10 18.52 4.60
N TYR A 208 -21.12 17.34 5.22
CA TYR A 208 -21.98 17.03 6.37
C TYR A 208 -21.31 17.27 7.74
N LEU A 209 -20.07 17.77 7.75
CA LEU A 209 -19.35 18.17 8.97
C LEU A 209 -19.24 19.69 9.01
N ASP A 210 -19.61 20.28 10.14
CA ASP A 210 -19.58 21.75 10.32
C ASP A 210 -18.15 22.30 10.31
N LYS A 211 -17.21 21.54 10.89
CA LYS A 211 -15.81 21.94 11.06
C LYS A 211 -14.89 21.07 10.20
N PRO A 212 -13.86 21.68 9.58
CA PRO A 212 -12.80 20.91 8.94
C PRO A 212 -11.92 20.23 9.99
N ASP A 213 -11.38 19.08 9.62
CA ASP A 213 -10.30 18.42 10.33
C ASP A 213 -8.97 18.79 9.69
N TYR A 214 -8.02 19.18 10.51
CA TYR A 214 -6.67 19.50 10.03
C TYR A 214 -5.64 19.12 11.07
N SER A 215 -4.45 18.75 10.59
CA SER A 215 -3.31 18.48 11.46
C SER A 215 -2.01 18.95 10.83
N THR A 216 -1.06 19.34 11.66
CA THR A 216 0.30 19.67 11.25
C THR A 216 1.26 19.02 12.23
N SER A 217 2.39 18.53 11.74
CA SER A 217 3.42 17.92 12.58
C SER A 217 4.80 18.26 12.08
N LEU A 218 5.71 18.55 12.99
CA LEU A 218 7.13 18.72 12.75
C LEU A 218 7.88 17.69 13.59
N SER A 219 8.74 16.88 12.99
CA SER A 219 9.53 15.89 13.72
C SER A 219 10.98 15.84 13.23
N PHE A 220 11.85 15.45 14.14
CA PHE A 220 13.30 15.36 13.97
C PHE A 220 13.72 13.96 14.35
N SER A 221 14.60 13.34 13.57
CA SER A 221 15.26 12.07 13.88
C SER A 221 16.76 12.29 13.82
N ILE A 222 17.40 12.27 14.99
CA ILE A 222 18.82 12.53 15.17
C ILE A 222 19.52 11.20 15.43
N PRO A 223 20.37 10.73 14.50
CA PRO A 223 21.08 9.49 14.70
C PRO A 223 22.32 9.71 15.58
N PHE A 224 22.58 8.80 16.53
CA PHE A 224 23.75 8.82 17.39
C PHE A 224 24.27 7.40 17.60
N THR A 225 25.54 7.23 17.96
CA THR A 225 26.14 5.91 18.18
C THR A 225 26.51 5.76 19.64
N LEU A 226 26.05 4.68 20.28
CA LEU A 226 26.35 4.35 21.68
C LEU A 226 26.73 2.87 21.75
N GLY A 227 27.89 2.55 22.32
CA GLY A 227 28.34 1.16 22.48
C GLY A 227 28.46 0.39 21.15
N GLY A 228 28.82 1.07 20.06
CA GLY A 228 28.91 0.47 18.72
C GLY A 228 27.56 0.27 18.00
N VAL A 229 26.44 0.58 18.65
CA VAL A 229 25.10 0.48 18.05
C VAL A 229 24.61 1.84 17.62
N ARG A 230 24.03 1.92 16.41
CA ARG A 230 23.37 3.13 15.91
C ARG A 230 21.97 3.25 16.53
N HIS A 231 21.70 4.38 17.15
CA HIS A 231 20.43 4.75 17.75
C HIS A 231 19.85 5.96 17.02
N TYR A 232 18.53 6.10 17.09
CA TYR A 232 17.79 7.24 16.54
C TYR A 232 16.97 7.88 17.65
N SER A 233 17.26 9.14 17.95
CA SER A 233 16.44 9.98 18.84
C SER A 233 15.42 10.72 18.00
N SER A 234 14.14 10.40 18.19
CA SER A 234 13.03 11.03 17.48
C SER A 234 12.28 11.98 18.39
N THR A 235 12.13 13.24 18.01
CA THR A 235 11.29 14.22 18.71
C THR A 235 10.35 14.87 17.72
N GLY A 236 9.05 14.89 18.02
CA GLY A 236 8.04 15.50 17.18
C GLY A 236 7.04 16.33 17.96
N LEU A 237 6.53 17.36 17.31
CA LEU A 237 5.44 18.21 17.74
C LEU A 237 4.33 18.07 16.71
N SER A 238 3.10 17.97 17.17
CA SER A 238 1.91 17.86 16.34
C SER A 238 0.83 18.78 16.87
N TYR A 239 -0.02 19.26 15.98
CA TYR A 239 -1.20 20.01 16.31
C TYR A 239 -2.35 19.47 15.47
N SER A 240 -3.50 19.23 16.08
CA SER A 240 -4.70 18.81 15.36
C SER A 240 -5.95 19.55 15.85
N SER A 241 -6.91 19.76 14.95
CA SER A 241 -8.21 20.37 15.25
C SER A 241 -8.97 19.65 16.38
N SER A 242 -8.81 18.33 16.49
CA SER A 242 -9.48 17.47 17.47
C SER A 242 -8.67 17.25 18.75
N GLY A 243 -7.34 17.21 18.65
CA GLY A 243 -6.42 16.81 19.73
C GLY A 243 -5.60 17.94 20.36
N ARG A 244 -5.68 19.18 19.83
CA ARG A 244 -4.78 20.30 20.20
C ARG A 244 -3.31 19.89 20.02
N MET A 245 -2.39 20.49 20.77
CA MET A 245 -0.95 20.25 20.64
C MET A 245 -0.55 18.91 21.31
N GLY A 246 0.34 18.17 20.66
CA GLY A 246 0.94 16.94 21.17
C GLY A 246 2.43 16.90 20.86
N MET A 247 3.20 16.29 21.77
CA MET A 247 4.64 16.10 21.63
C MET A 247 4.96 14.62 21.80
N ASN A 248 5.77 14.07 20.90
CA ASN A 248 6.31 12.72 21.02
C ASN A 248 7.84 12.79 21.12
N SER A 249 8.44 12.05 22.02
CA SER A 249 9.90 11.94 22.11
C SER A 249 10.28 10.49 22.40
N GLY A 250 11.24 9.96 21.66
CA GLY A 250 11.61 8.55 21.77
C GLY A 250 13.00 8.23 21.26
N VAL A 251 13.45 7.03 21.59
CA VAL A 251 14.70 6.44 21.13
C VAL A 251 14.42 5.07 20.54
N SER A 252 15.06 4.74 19.43
CA SER A 252 14.97 3.41 18.82
C SER A 252 16.31 2.94 18.32
N ALA A 253 16.47 1.62 18.25
CA ALA A 253 17.70 0.97 17.84
C ALA A 253 17.43 -0.40 17.24
N SER A 254 18.35 -0.86 16.39
CA SER A 254 18.43 -2.26 15.96
C SER A 254 19.85 -2.77 16.22
N PRO A 255 20.13 -3.29 17.44
CA PRO A 255 21.49 -3.73 17.81
C PRO A 255 22.02 -4.88 16.97
N THR A 256 21.14 -5.71 16.41
CA THR A 256 21.47 -6.84 15.54
C THR A 256 20.50 -6.87 14.36
N ASP A 257 20.73 -7.77 13.40
CA ASP A 257 19.79 -8.07 12.30
C ASP A 257 18.48 -8.71 12.79
N ARG A 258 18.44 -9.21 14.03
CA ARG A 258 17.29 -9.93 14.61
C ARG A 258 16.51 -9.14 15.63
N LEU A 259 17.15 -8.19 16.33
CA LEU A 259 16.56 -7.46 17.45
C LEU A 259 16.40 -5.98 17.11
N SER A 260 15.19 -5.47 17.27
CA SER A 260 14.92 -4.03 17.29
C SER A 260 14.07 -3.67 18.50
N TYR A 261 14.30 -2.48 19.03
CA TYR A 261 13.51 -1.94 20.13
C TYR A 261 13.32 -0.43 19.98
N GLY A 262 12.26 0.07 20.61
CA GLY A 262 11.93 1.48 20.62
C GLY A 262 11.15 1.85 21.87
N LEU A 263 11.47 3.02 22.42
CA LEU A 263 10.74 3.63 23.53
C LEU A 263 10.32 5.03 23.10
N ASN A 264 9.06 5.37 23.25
CA ASN A 264 8.51 6.66 22.88
C ASN A 264 7.54 7.15 23.95
N THR A 265 7.68 8.40 24.36
CA THR A 265 6.77 9.09 25.27
C THR A 265 5.94 10.07 24.46
N ASN A 266 4.61 10.01 24.62
CA ASN A 266 3.69 10.98 24.05
C ASN A 266 3.08 11.84 25.17
N LEU A 267 2.96 13.12 24.91
CA LEU A 267 2.37 14.13 25.77
C LEU A 267 1.36 14.93 24.95
N SER A 268 0.18 15.20 25.49
CA SER A 268 -0.85 16.04 24.86
C SER A 268 -1.29 17.14 25.80
N ASP A 269 -1.67 18.30 25.24
CA ASP A 269 -2.31 19.41 25.94
C ASP A 269 -3.60 19.01 26.67
N LYS A 270 -4.24 17.89 26.30
CA LYS A 270 -5.41 17.35 27.02
C LYS A 270 -5.03 16.59 28.30
N GLY A 271 -3.75 16.53 28.63
CA GLY A 271 -3.22 15.79 29.78
C GLY A 271 -2.93 14.33 29.49
N ASP A 272 -3.17 13.85 28.28
CA ASP A 272 -2.83 12.49 27.90
C ASP A 272 -1.31 12.34 27.87
N ARG A 273 -0.80 11.47 28.75
CA ARG A 273 0.59 11.04 28.76
C ARG A 273 0.61 9.55 28.52
N SER A 274 1.39 9.11 27.55
CA SER A 274 1.65 7.69 27.34
C SER A 274 3.12 7.39 27.17
N LEU A 275 3.53 6.22 27.64
CA LEU A 275 4.82 5.62 27.37
C LEU A 275 4.59 4.37 26.54
N ASN A 276 5.18 4.34 25.36
CA ASN A 276 5.05 3.27 24.38
C ASN A 276 6.42 2.60 24.22
N GLY A 277 6.48 1.29 24.46
CA GLY A 277 7.63 0.46 24.17
C GLY A 277 7.29 -0.55 23.09
N ASN A 278 8.18 -0.74 22.14
CA ASN A 278 8.12 -1.82 21.15
C ASN A 278 9.41 -2.63 21.18
N LEU A 279 9.25 -3.93 20.96
CA LEU A 279 10.32 -4.92 20.88
C LEU A 279 10.00 -5.88 19.75
N SER A 280 10.91 -6.05 18.80
CA SER A 280 10.81 -7.04 17.73
C SER A 280 12.01 -7.96 17.77
N TYR A 281 11.75 -9.26 17.72
CA TYR A 281 12.80 -10.27 17.65
C TYR A 281 12.50 -11.33 16.58
N GLY A 282 13.43 -11.52 15.65
CA GLY A 282 13.38 -12.55 14.63
C GLY A 282 14.09 -13.83 15.09
N PHE A 283 13.31 -14.82 15.53
CA PHE A 283 13.79 -16.19 15.71
C PHE A 283 13.93 -16.87 14.33
N ASP A 284 14.63 -17.99 14.29
CA ASP A 284 14.81 -18.72 13.03
C ASP A 284 13.48 -19.21 12.44
N ALA A 285 12.52 -19.59 13.31
CA ALA A 285 11.23 -20.15 12.93
C ALA A 285 10.07 -19.14 12.89
N ILE A 286 10.17 -18.03 13.64
CA ILE A 286 9.09 -17.08 13.85
C ILE A 286 9.63 -15.66 14.07
N GLN A 287 8.87 -14.66 13.66
CA GLN A 287 9.05 -13.27 14.07
C GLN A 287 8.08 -12.96 15.22
N THR A 288 8.59 -12.39 16.30
CA THR A 288 7.78 -11.95 17.44
C THR A 288 7.85 -10.44 17.57
N ASN A 289 6.71 -9.78 17.73
CA ASN A 289 6.61 -8.37 18.05
C ASN A 289 5.85 -8.21 19.36
N MET A 290 6.32 -7.34 20.24
CA MET A 290 5.65 -6.97 21.48
C MET A 290 5.55 -5.45 21.55
N MET A 291 4.40 -4.95 21.97
CA MET A 291 4.16 -3.53 22.19
C MET A 291 3.46 -3.34 23.54
N LEU A 292 4.05 -2.50 24.37
CA LEU A 292 3.50 -2.02 25.63
C LEU A 292 3.14 -0.55 25.47
N SER A 293 1.92 -0.16 25.80
CA SER A 293 1.52 1.25 25.87
C SER A 293 0.86 1.51 27.21
N GLN A 294 1.54 2.31 28.04
CA GLN A 294 1.06 2.75 29.33
C GLN A 294 0.50 4.16 29.18
N GLY A 295 -0.82 4.31 29.23
CA GLY A 295 -1.48 5.61 29.34
C GLY A 295 -1.73 6.04 30.78
N ARG A 296 -2.52 7.09 30.96
CA ARG A 296 -2.95 7.59 32.28
C ARG A 296 -3.83 6.58 33.02
N ASP A 297 -4.84 6.05 32.35
CA ASP A 297 -5.87 5.19 32.97
C ASP A 297 -5.77 3.73 32.54
N ASN A 298 -5.09 3.44 31.43
CA ASN A 298 -5.05 2.12 30.82
C ASN A 298 -3.61 1.69 30.49
N THR A 299 -3.34 0.41 30.68
CA THR A 299 -2.14 -0.27 30.18
C THR A 299 -2.56 -1.26 29.11
N THR A 300 -2.05 -1.10 27.90
CA THR A 300 -2.27 -2.06 26.81
C THR A 300 -0.98 -2.80 26.52
N VAL A 301 -1.03 -4.13 26.60
CA VAL A 301 0.02 -5.02 26.11
C VAL A 301 -0.53 -5.74 24.90
N SER A 302 0.21 -5.70 23.81
CA SER A 302 -0.11 -6.45 22.60
C SER A 302 1.13 -7.17 22.11
N GLY A 303 0.93 -8.30 21.44
CA GLY A 303 2.00 -9.02 20.81
C GLY A 303 1.49 -9.77 19.59
N SER A 304 2.38 -10.00 18.64
CA SER A 304 2.12 -10.82 17.47
C SER A 304 3.26 -11.79 17.25
N VAL A 305 2.91 -12.98 16.76
CA VAL A 305 3.86 -13.99 16.32
C VAL A 305 3.47 -14.36 14.89
N SER A 306 4.43 -14.27 13.97
CA SER A 306 4.21 -14.58 12.56
C SER A 306 5.34 -15.46 12.03
N GLY A 307 4.99 -16.41 11.16
CA GLY A 307 5.95 -17.27 10.48
C GLY A 307 5.22 -18.17 9.49
N THR A 308 6.01 -18.86 8.68
CA THR A 308 5.51 -19.79 7.66
C THR A 308 5.92 -21.21 8.04
N ILE A 309 4.97 -22.14 7.90
CA ILE A 309 5.23 -23.58 7.97
C ILE A 309 5.12 -24.11 6.55
N LEU A 310 6.16 -24.77 6.07
CA LEU A 310 6.19 -25.38 4.75
C LEU A 310 6.83 -26.76 4.82
N GLY A 311 6.53 -27.62 3.86
CA GLY A 311 7.11 -28.95 3.80
C GLY A 311 7.34 -29.40 2.37
N THR A 312 8.49 -30.03 2.13
CA THR A 312 8.80 -30.73 0.89
C THR A 312 9.04 -32.21 1.18
N ALA A 313 9.02 -33.05 0.15
CA ALA A 313 9.33 -34.47 0.29
C ALA A 313 10.72 -34.71 0.90
N ASP A 314 11.69 -33.86 0.55
CA ASP A 314 13.09 -34.00 0.97
C ASP A 314 13.42 -33.31 2.30
N SER A 315 12.83 -32.14 2.56
CA SER A 315 13.10 -31.39 3.78
C SER A 315 12.26 -31.85 4.97
N GLY A 316 11.09 -32.43 4.70
CA GLY A 316 10.01 -32.56 5.68
C GLY A 316 9.47 -31.18 6.08
N LEU A 317 8.76 -31.13 7.21
CA LEU A 317 8.22 -29.88 7.75
C LEU A 317 9.35 -28.95 8.24
N MET A 318 9.24 -27.69 7.85
CA MET A 318 10.12 -26.60 8.25
C MET A 318 9.27 -25.42 8.70
N MET A 319 9.81 -24.67 9.67
CA MET A 319 9.25 -23.41 10.11
C MET A 319 10.27 -22.31 9.82
N THR A 320 9.79 -21.16 9.37
CA THR A 320 10.64 -20.02 9.04
C THR A 320 9.94 -18.71 9.38
N LYS A 321 10.72 -17.70 9.76
CA LYS A 321 10.20 -16.33 9.89
C LYS A 321 9.87 -15.67 8.54
N GLU A 322 10.32 -16.25 7.43
CA GLU A 322 10.08 -15.71 6.09
C GLU A 322 8.60 -15.83 5.69
N THR A 323 8.03 -14.74 5.17
CA THR A 323 6.61 -14.65 4.79
C THR A 323 6.39 -14.26 3.33
N GLY A 324 7.41 -14.42 2.47
CA GLY A 324 7.30 -14.14 1.05
C GLY A 324 6.32 -15.07 0.33
N ASN A 325 5.74 -14.59 -0.78
CA ASN A 325 4.84 -15.40 -1.63
C ASN A 325 5.58 -16.58 -2.26
N THR A 326 6.86 -16.38 -2.60
CA THR A 326 7.70 -17.37 -3.28
C THR A 326 8.92 -17.66 -2.43
N LEU A 327 8.98 -18.90 -1.97
CA LEU A 327 9.98 -19.39 -1.02
C LEU A 327 10.81 -20.47 -1.69
N GLY A 328 12.12 -20.32 -1.62
CA GLY A 328 13.08 -21.36 -2.00
C GLY A 328 13.51 -22.17 -0.79
N VAL A 329 13.68 -23.48 -0.96
CA VAL A 329 14.33 -24.34 0.02
C VAL A 329 15.75 -24.63 -0.45
N ALA A 330 16.72 -24.12 0.29
CA ALA A 330 18.13 -24.36 0.02
C ALA A 330 18.68 -25.41 0.99
N ARG A 331 19.60 -26.26 0.51
CA ARG A 331 20.22 -27.32 1.30
C ARG A 331 21.73 -27.31 1.16
N ILE A 332 22.43 -27.25 2.29
CA ILE A 332 23.87 -27.53 2.39
C ILE A 332 24.00 -28.81 3.23
N PRO A 333 24.09 -30.00 2.60
CA PRO A 333 23.96 -31.28 3.30
C PRO A 333 24.89 -31.42 4.50
N GLY A 334 24.32 -31.70 5.68
CA GLY A 334 25.09 -31.98 6.90
C GLY A 334 25.66 -30.74 7.61
N VAL A 335 25.40 -29.54 7.11
CA VAL A 335 25.99 -28.30 7.65
C VAL A 335 24.89 -27.46 8.30
N LYS A 336 25.00 -27.27 9.62
CA LYS A 336 24.08 -26.44 10.41
C LYS A 336 24.69 -25.05 10.60
N GLY A 337 23.85 -24.01 10.63
CA GLY A 337 24.26 -22.67 11.05
C GLY A 337 24.72 -21.74 9.93
N VAL A 338 24.81 -22.25 8.70
CA VAL A 338 25.14 -21.42 7.51
C VAL A 338 23.93 -20.64 7.05
N ARG A 339 24.11 -19.37 6.70
CA ARG A 339 23.07 -18.48 6.16
C ARG A 339 23.21 -18.33 4.65
N ILE A 340 22.09 -18.04 3.99
CA ILE A 340 22.03 -17.86 2.54
C ILE A 340 21.24 -16.60 2.26
N ASN A 341 21.87 -15.59 1.65
CA ASN A 341 21.26 -14.28 1.39
C ASN A 341 20.59 -13.67 2.65
N GLY A 342 21.21 -13.80 3.82
CA GLY A 342 20.64 -13.29 5.07
C GLY A 342 19.44 -14.08 5.61
N SER A 343 19.16 -15.28 5.10
CA SER A 343 18.13 -16.19 5.61
C SER A 343 18.32 -16.55 7.08
N ALA A 344 17.35 -17.27 7.67
CA ALA A 344 17.61 -18.03 8.87
C ALA A 344 18.78 -19.04 8.66
N PRO A 345 19.54 -19.39 9.71
CA PRO A 345 20.62 -20.37 9.60
C PRO A 345 20.06 -21.76 9.25
N THR A 346 20.85 -22.54 8.52
CA THR A 346 20.52 -23.93 8.17
C THR A 346 20.29 -24.79 9.41
N ASN A 347 19.29 -25.67 9.34
CA ASN A 347 18.96 -26.60 10.42
C ASN A 347 19.96 -27.77 10.49
N SER A 348 19.74 -28.74 11.40
CA SER A 348 20.63 -29.90 11.57
C SER A 348 20.77 -30.79 10.34
N LYS A 349 19.83 -30.73 9.39
CA LYS A 349 19.89 -31.45 8.11
C LYS A 349 20.47 -30.60 6.98
N GLY A 350 20.79 -29.34 7.27
CA GLY A 350 21.35 -28.39 6.32
C GLY A 350 20.35 -27.59 5.52
N TYR A 351 19.06 -27.58 5.91
CA TYR A 351 18.03 -26.85 5.17
C TYR A 351 17.81 -25.44 5.73
N THR A 352 17.58 -24.48 4.84
CA THR A 352 17.07 -23.16 5.15
C THR A 352 16.07 -22.68 4.08
N VAL A 353 15.30 -21.65 4.41
CA VAL A 353 14.29 -21.06 3.53
C VAL A 353 14.74 -19.65 3.14
N VAL A 354 14.67 -19.35 1.85
CA VAL A 354 15.02 -18.04 1.26
C VAL A 354 13.79 -17.43 0.59
N ASN A 355 13.61 -16.12 0.71
CA ASN A 355 12.63 -15.40 -0.12
C ASN A 355 13.18 -15.28 -1.55
N LEU A 356 12.33 -15.55 -2.53
CA LEU A 356 12.64 -15.40 -3.95
C LEU A 356 11.65 -14.43 -4.59
N SER A 357 12.10 -13.78 -5.65
CA SER A 357 11.28 -12.91 -6.49
C SER A 357 10.68 -13.72 -7.66
N ASP A 358 9.37 -13.62 -7.82
CA ASP A 358 8.63 -14.28 -8.90
C ASP A 358 9.12 -13.88 -10.29
N TYR A 359 9.19 -14.85 -11.20
CA TYR A 359 9.50 -14.67 -12.63
C TYR A 359 10.78 -13.86 -12.90
N SER A 360 11.73 -13.88 -11.96
CA SER A 360 13.01 -13.20 -12.08
C SER A 360 14.13 -14.15 -11.68
N LEU A 361 15.33 -13.92 -12.22
CA LEU A 361 16.49 -14.72 -11.86
C LEU A 361 16.92 -14.38 -10.43
N ASN A 362 16.88 -15.38 -9.55
CA ASN A 362 17.25 -15.23 -8.16
C ASN A 362 18.65 -15.77 -7.94
N ARG A 363 19.60 -14.89 -7.59
CA ARG A 363 20.93 -15.31 -7.16
C ARG A 363 20.90 -15.72 -5.70
N VAL A 364 21.01 -17.01 -5.44
CA VAL A 364 21.12 -17.60 -4.10
C VAL A 364 22.59 -17.77 -3.77
N SER A 365 23.10 -17.06 -2.76
CA SER A 365 24.52 -17.11 -2.37
C SER A 365 24.68 -17.46 -0.89
N VAL A 366 25.72 -18.24 -0.60
CA VAL A 366 26.07 -18.63 0.77
C VAL A 366 26.80 -17.47 1.45
N ASP A 367 26.37 -17.13 2.66
CA ASP A 367 27.03 -16.13 3.49
C ASP A 367 28.29 -16.77 4.08
N MET A 368 29.44 -16.57 3.41
CA MET A 368 30.71 -17.23 3.74
C MET A 368 31.21 -16.92 5.16
N GLU A 369 30.74 -15.84 5.78
CA GLU A 369 31.05 -15.47 7.18
C GLU A 369 30.56 -16.51 8.21
N ASN A 370 29.60 -17.37 7.83
CA ASN A 370 29.01 -18.37 8.71
C ASN A 370 29.39 -19.82 8.34
N VAL A 371 30.33 -20.00 7.41
CA VAL A 371 30.80 -21.31 6.96
C VAL A 371 31.92 -21.80 7.88
N PRO A 372 31.88 -23.05 8.39
CA PRO A 372 32.96 -23.61 9.18
C PRO A 372 34.31 -23.63 8.44
N ASP A 373 35.41 -23.33 9.13
CA ASP A 373 36.77 -23.24 8.55
C ASP A 373 37.26 -24.56 7.92
N ASP A 374 36.70 -25.69 8.34
CA ASP A 374 37.02 -27.03 7.85
C ASP A 374 36.18 -27.45 6.63
N LEU A 375 35.29 -26.59 6.14
CA LEU A 375 34.37 -26.86 5.06
C LEU A 375 34.67 -26.03 3.81
N GLU A 376 35.06 -26.71 2.73
CA GLU A 376 35.19 -26.10 1.40
C GLU A 376 33.93 -26.34 0.56
N LEU A 377 33.31 -25.27 0.07
CA LEU A 377 32.12 -25.33 -0.78
C LEU A 377 32.52 -25.20 -2.25
N GLN A 378 32.21 -26.23 -3.06
CA GLN A 378 32.47 -26.20 -4.51
C GLN A 378 31.65 -25.14 -5.25
N THR A 379 30.44 -24.85 -4.77
CA THR A 379 29.53 -23.85 -5.33
C THR A 379 29.04 -22.95 -4.22
N THR A 380 29.37 -21.66 -4.30
CA THR A 380 28.99 -20.64 -3.32
C THR A 380 27.82 -19.77 -3.78
N SER A 381 27.43 -19.87 -5.06
CA SER A 381 26.31 -19.14 -5.64
C SER A 381 25.61 -19.95 -6.73
N PHE A 382 24.28 -19.93 -6.72
CA PHE A 382 23.42 -20.61 -7.68
C PHE A 382 22.31 -19.67 -8.13
N ASN A 383 21.94 -19.71 -9.42
CA ASN A 383 20.83 -18.90 -9.94
C ASN A 383 19.60 -19.77 -10.13
N VAL A 384 18.46 -19.36 -9.57
CA VAL A 384 17.15 -20.04 -9.64
C VAL A 384 16.15 -19.19 -10.41
#